data_AF-A0A846FZV4-F1
#
_entry.id   AF-A0A846FZV4-F1
#
_cell.length_a   1.000
_cell.length_b   1.000
_cell.length_c   1.000
_cell.angle_alpha   90.00
_cell.angle_beta   90.00
_cell.angle_gamma   90.00
#
_symmetry.space_group_name_H-M   'P 1'
#
loop_
_entity.id
_entity.type
_entity.pdbx_description
1 polymer ?
#
loop_
_entity_poly.entity_id
_entity_poly.type
_entity_poly.pdbx_seq_one_letter_code
_entity_poly.pdbx_strand_id
1 'polypeptide(L)'
;MAQNPYAAENRLLYCNMKLGSTASVVKYGFPTNIDGTTLGALGLAVATEGTSNVLLPGVVIGCNAPKPFRATKDLAGTQGSESSFISDAQIATAKAAGWTIQAPKYKNPPRSARSKLVYIETKVGATNIPYGWAMPLYQYTAMTPAGLAELGITEIADTEVPIEKALFGLNAPKPGRARKAYQELAGASGGGTGVLSTFYSDASATTAANAGWTTKSKPQIIKGYVIP
;
A
#
# COMPACT_ATOMS: atom_id res chain seq x y z
N MET A 1 23.83 -32.97 15.12
CA MET A 1 22.56 -32.25 14.99
C MET A 1 22.60 -31.49 13.68
N ALA A 2 21.73 -31.81 12.71
CA ALA A 2 21.65 -31.05 11.47
C ALA A 2 21.12 -29.64 11.80
N GLN A 3 21.82 -28.58 11.38
CA GLN A 3 21.29 -27.23 11.48
C GLN A 3 19.95 -27.18 10.74
N ASN A 4 18.95 -26.61 11.39
CA ASN A 4 17.66 -26.36 10.76
C ASN A 4 17.90 -25.44 9.54
N PRO A 5 17.71 -25.90 8.29
CA PRO A 5 17.90 -25.06 7.11
C PRO A 5 16.89 -23.90 7.07
N TYR A 6 15.83 -23.96 7.88
CA TYR A 6 14.81 -22.92 8.04
C TYR A 6 15.12 -21.91 9.16
N ALA A 7 16.33 -21.94 9.75
CA ALA A 7 16.83 -20.86 10.61
C ALA A 7 17.24 -19.61 9.80
N ALA A 8 16.67 -19.44 8.60
CA ALA A 8 16.84 -18.25 7.79
C ALA A 8 16.35 -17.05 8.60
N GLU A 9 17.23 -16.08 8.77
CA GLU A 9 16.89 -14.80 9.36
C GLU A 9 15.61 -14.30 8.69
N ASN A 10 14.67 -13.88 9.52
CA ASN A 10 13.41 -13.33 9.10
C ASN A 10 13.78 -12.12 8.22
N ARG A 11 13.50 -12.15 6.91
CA ARG A 11 13.97 -11.16 5.92
C ARG A 11 12.80 -10.37 5.36
N LEU A 12 13.02 -9.09 5.10
CA LEU A 12 12.06 -8.29 4.35
C LEU A 12 12.35 -8.41 2.86
N LEU A 13 11.42 -9.04 2.14
CA LEU A 13 11.48 -9.18 0.69
C LEU A 13 10.39 -8.37 0.03
N TYR A 14 10.49 -8.17 -1.27
CA TYR A 14 9.40 -7.67 -2.09
C TYR A 14 9.21 -8.50 -3.36
N CYS A 15 8.01 -8.40 -3.92
CA CYS A 15 7.70 -8.85 -5.27
C CYS A 15 7.10 -7.69 -6.07
N ASN A 16 7.28 -7.70 -7.38
CA ASN A 16 6.63 -6.74 -8.27
C ASN A 16 5.19 -7.20 -8.55
N MET A 17 4.23 -6.34 -8.20
CA MET A 17 2.80 -6.53 -8.38
C MET A 17 2.23 -5.42 -9.27
N LYS A 18 1.41 -5.78 -10.24
CA LYS A 18 0.66 -4.84 -11.07
C LYS A 18 -0.51 -4.26 -10.30
N LEU A 19 -0.73 -2.96 -10.45
CA LEU A 19 -1.90 -2.28 -9.90
C LEU A 19 -2.96 -2.09 -11.00
N GLY A 20 -4.07 -2.83 -10.89
CA GLY A 20 -5.15 -2.81 -11.87
C GLY A 20 -4.75 -3.30 -13.25
N SER A 21 -5.43 -2.82 -14.28
CA SER A 21 -5.11 -3.10 -15.69
C SER A 21 -3.95 -2.25 -16.23
N THR A 22 -3.44 -1.30 -15.44
CA THR A 22 -2.37 -0.40 -15.85
C THR A 22 -0.99 -1.04 -15.75
N ALA A 23 -0.03 -0.53 -16.53
CA ALA A 23 1.38 -0.96 -16.49
C ALA A 23 2.12 -0.54 -15.20
N SER A 24 1.43 0.07 -14.23
CA SER A 24 1.99 0.51 -12.96
C SER A 24 2.37 -0.70 -12.11
N VAL A 25 3.68 -0.82 -11.83
CA VAL A 25 4.24 -1.89 -11.00
C VAL A 25 4.58 -1.32 -9.62
N VAL A 26 4.06 -1.96 -8.59
CA VAL A 26 4.30 -1.65 -7.18
C VAL A 26 5.16 -2.75 -6.57
N LYS A 27 6.15 -2.38 -5.76
CA LYS A 27 6.99 -3.34 -5.02
C LYS A 27 6.30 -3.70 -3.71
N TYR A 28 5.58 -4.82 -3.66
CA TYR A 28 4.88 -5.29 -2.46
C TYR A 28 5.86 -5.97 -1.51
N GLY A 29 6.17 -5.33 -0.40
CA GLY A 29 7.08 -5.78 0.65
C GLY A 29 6.39 -6.59 1.74
N PHE A 30 7.02 -7.69 2.15
CA PHE A 30 6.53 -8.59 3.18
C PHE A 30 7.67 -9.32 3.91
N PRO A 31 7.54 -9.56 5.23
CA PRO A 31 8.50 -10.38 5.95
C PRO A 31 8.31 -11.85 5.59
N THR A 32 9.42 -12.58 5.44
CA THR A 32 9.38 -14.01 5.19
C THR A 32 10.69 -14.70 5.55
N ASN A 33 10.60 -16.02 5.73
CA ASN A 33 11.71 -16.91 6.04
C ASN A 33 11.97 -17.92 4.91
N ILE A 34 11.47 -17.67 3.68
CA ILE A 34 11.66 -18.60 2.57
C ILE A 34 13.14 -18.78 2.23
N ASP A 35 13.47 -19.94 1.67
CA ASP A 35 14.84 -20.25 1.29
C ASP A 35 15.34 -19.39 0.11
N GLY A 36 16.67 -19.20 0.04
CA GLY A 36 17.33 -18.46 -1.04
C GLY A 36 17.03 -19.00 -2.44
N THR A 37 16.88 -20.32 -2.60
CA THR A 37 16.62 -20.94 -3.91
C THR A 37 15.22 -20.59 -4.45
N THR A 38 14.24 -20.39 -3.56
CA THR A 38 12.87 -20.03 -3.91
C THR A 38 12.74 -18.56 -4.35
N LEU A 39 13.67 -17.69 -3.94
CA LEU A 39 13.66 -16.26 -4.28
C LEU A 39 13.62 -16.02 -5.79
N GLY A 40 14.54 -16.65 -6.52
CA GLY A 40 14.66 -16.48 -7.97
C GLY A 40 13.43 -17.02 -8.71
N ALA A 41 12.92 -18.18 -8.30
CA ALA A 41 11.76 -18.83 -8.93
C ALA A 41 10.48 -18.00 -8.80
N LEU A 42 10.32 -17.25 -7.71
CA LEU A 42 9.13 -16.43 -7.46
C LEU A 42 9.32 -14.94 -7.79
N GLY A 43 10.51 -14.54 -8.23
CA GLY A 43 10.83 -13.15 -8.58
C GLY A 43 10.84 -12.24 -7.36
N LEU A 44 11.37 -12.75 -6.26
CA LEU A 44 11.52 -12.03 -5.00
C LEU A 44 12.90 -11.39 -4.92
N ALA A 45 12.95 -10.20 -4.34
CA ALA A 45 14.19 -9.49 -4.07
C ALA A 45 14.17 -8.89 -2.66
N VAL A 46 15.35 -8.57 -2.14
CA VAL A 46 15.50 -7.93 -0.82
C VAL A 46 14.91 -6.52 -0.88
N ALA A 47 14.07 -6.16 0.09
CA ALA A 47 13.35 -4.89 0.12
C ALA A 47 14.11 -3.74 0.78
N THR A 48 15.32 -4.00 1.27
CA THR A 48 16.13 -3.04 2.03
C THR A 48 17.44 -2.71 1.35
N GLU A 49 17.94 -1.50 1.57
CA GLU A 49 19.25 -1.05 1.10
C GLU A 49 20.36 -1.43 2.09
N GLY A 50 21.30 -2.26 1.64
CA GLY A 50 22.45 -2.70 2.44
C GLY A 50 22.04 -3.33 3.77
N THR A 51 22.80 -3.02 4.83
CA THR A 51 22.54 -3.48 6.21
C THR A 51 21.59 -2.56 7.00
N SER A 52 21.05 -1.51 6.36
CA SER A 52 20.49 -0.36 7.08
C SER A 52 19.00 -0.46 7.46
N ASN A 53 18.29 -1.56 7.16
CA ASN A 53 16.83 -1.69 7.33
C ASN A 53 16.01 -0.53 6.68
N VAL A 54 16.64 0.26 5.81
CA VAL A 54 15.97 1.31 5.03
C VAL A 54 15.31 0.67 3.82
N LEU A 55 14.03 0.96 3.59
CA LEU A 55 13.32 0.44 2.43
C LEU A 55 13.85 1.01 1.12
N LEU A 56 13.94 0.14 0.12
CA LEU A 56 14.11 0.57 -1.26
C LEU A 56 12.97 1.49 -1.69
N PRO A 57 13.25 2.51 -2.53
CA PRO A 57 12.22 3.34 -3.12
C PRO A 57 11.14 2.53 -3.84
N GLY A 58 9.88 2.91 -3.60
CA GLY A 58 8.69 2.28 -4.17
C GLY A 58 8.21 1.01 -3.46
N VAL A 59 8.90 0.55 -2.40
CA VAL A 59 8.42 -0.57 -1.57
C VAL A 59 7.25 -0.14 -0.71
N VAL A 60 6.17 -0.91 -0.79
CA VAL A 60 4.94 -0.73 -0.03
C VAL A 60 4.79 -1.89 0.95
N ILE A 61 4.38 -1.62 2.19
CA ILE A 61 4.25 -2.64 3.23
C ILE A 61 2.88 -2.57 3.89
N GLY A 62 2.34 -3.76 4.18
CA GLY A 62 1.08 -3.91 4.91
C GLY A 62 -0.15 -3.59 4.07
N CYS A 63 -0.03 -3.53 2.74
CA CYS A 63 -1.19 -3.34 1.87
C CYS A 63 -2.16 -4.53 2.00
N ASN A 64 -3.42 -4.23 2.29
CA ASN A 64 -4.47 -5.23 2.43
C ASN A 64 -5.14 -5.56 1.10
N ALA A 65 -5.24 -4.58 0.20
CA ALA A 65 -5.80 -4.76 -1.14
C ALA A 65 -5.28 -3.70 -2.12
N PRO A 66 -4.88 -4.08 -3.34
CA PRO A 66 -4.67 -5.44 -3.81
C PRO A 66 -3.48 -6.15 -3.12
N LYS A 67 -3.44 -7.48 -3.25
CA LYS A 67 -2.31 -8.32 -2.80
C LYS A 67 -1.75 -9.08 -4.01
N PRO A 68 -0.46 -9.45 -4.00
CA PRO A 68 0.12 -10.28 -5.05
C PRO A 68 -0.49 -11.68 -5.05
N PHE A 69 -0.31 -12.40 -6.17
CA PHE A 69 -0.60 -13.83 -6.25
C PHE A 69 0.21 -14.59 -5.19
N ARG A 70 -0.32 -15.73 -4.75
CA ARG A 70 0.40 -16.64 -3.87
C ARG A 70 0.82 -17.88 -4.65
N ALA A 71 2.08 -18.29 -4.51
CA ALA A 71 2.59 -19.53 -5.05
C ALA A 71 2.78 -20.53 -3.91
N THR A 72 2.40 -21.78 -4.14
CA THR A 72 2.60 -22.90 -3.21
C THR A 72 3.19 -24.09 -3.97
N LYS A 73 4.17 -24.78 -3.37
CA LYS A 73 4.76 -26.01 -3.92
C LYS A 73 4.93 -27.04 -2.82
N ASP A 74 4.50 -28.27 -3.11
CA ASP A 74 4.67 -29.39 -2.19
C ASP A 74 6.13 -29.84 -2.18
N LEU A 75 6.66 -30.08 -0.98
CA LEU A 75 8.03 -30.51 -0.77
C LEU A 75 8.12 -32.03 -0.96
N ALA A 76 8.75 -32.46 -2.05
CA ALA A 76 8.87 -33.87 -2.42
C ALA A 76 9.40 -34.73 -1.27
N GLY A 77 8.69 -35.82 -0.95
CA GLY A 77 9.10 -36.76 0.10
C GLY A 77 8.84 -36.30 1.54
N THR A 78 8.19 -35.15 1.76
CA THR A 78 7.81 -34.66 3.09
C THR A 78 6.34 -34.24 3.13
N GLN A 79 5.70 -34.28 4.30
CA GLN A 79 4.32 -33.77 4.50
C GLN A 79 4.27 -32.23 4.59
N GLY A 80 5.05 -31.52 3.74
CA GLY A 80 5.23 -30.08 3.81
C GLY A 80 4.92 -29.38 2.48
N SER A 81 4.52 -28.12 2.56
CA SER A 81 4.46 -27.22 1.40
C SER A 81 5.19 -25.92 1.72
N GLU A 82 5.86 -25.37 0.71
CA GLU A 82 6.42 -24.02 0.77
C GLU A 82 5.44 -23.07 0.08
N SER A 83 5.23 -21.87 0.66
CA SER A 83 4.37 -20.88 0.04
C SER A 83 4.87 -19.45 0.25
N SER A 84 4.73 -18.62 -0.77
CA SER A 84 5.11 -17.20 -0.71
C SER A 84 4.27 -16.39 -1.70
N PHE A 85 4.43 -15.07 -1.67
CA PHE A 85 3.96 -14.23 -2.76
C PHE A 85 4.84 -14.43 -4.00
N ILE A 86 4.29 -14.13 -5.18
CA ILE A 86 4.98 -14.25 -6.46
C ILE A 86 4.82 -12.97 -7.27
N SER A 87 5.87 -12.57 -7.97
CA SER A 87 5.79 -11.47 -8.92
C SER A 87 4.96 -11.88 -10.15
N ASP A 88 4.15 -10.97 -10.67
CA ASP A 88 3.32 -11.22 -11.86
C ASP A 88 4.13 -11.72 -13.06
N ALA A 89 5.37 -11.24 -13.22
CA ALA A 89 6.24 -11.64 -14.32
C ALA A 89 6.73 -13.10 -14.21
N GLN A 90 6.71 -13.70 -13.02
CA GLN A 90 7.21 -15.06 -12.78
C GLN A 90 6.11 -16.13 -12.75
N ILE A 91 4.83 -15.75 -12.91
CA ILE A 91 3.71 -16.69 -12.83
C ILE A 91 3.87 -17.85 -13.83
N ALA A 92 4.23 -17.55 -15.08
CA ALA A 92 4.39 -18.58 -16.11
C ALA A 92 5.56 -19.53 -15.80
N THR A 93 6.72 -18.97 -15.43
CA THR A 93 7.93 -19.73 -15.06
C THR A 93 7.68 -20.61 -13.84
N ALA A 94 7.03 -20.08 -12.81
CA ALA A 94 6.75 -20.83 -11.58
C ALA A 94 5.77 -21.99 -11.85
N LYS A 95 4.73 -21.79 -12.67
CA LYS A 95 3.84 -22.88 -13.10
C LYS A 95 4.61 -24.00 -13.79
N ALA A 96 5.52 -23.66 -14.71
CA ALA A 96 6.37 -24.64 -15.39
C ALA A 96 7.31 -25.38 -14.41
N ALA A 97 7.73 -24.72 -13.33
CA ALA A 97 8.54 -25.30 -12.26
C ALA A 97 7.72 -26.08 -11.20
N GLY A 98 6.42 -26.33 -11.45
CA GLY A 98 5.55 -27.13 -10.60
C GLY A 98 4.90 -26.37 -9.44
N TRP A 99 4.89 -25.04 -9.46
CA TRP A 99 4.18 -24.25 -8.45
C TRP A 99 2.70 -24.15 -8.76
N THR A 100 1.87 -24.31 -7.73
CA THR A 100 0.45 -23.98 -7.76
C THR A 100 0.27 -22.50 -7.47
N ILE A 101 -0.35 -21.76 -8.39
CA ILE A 101 -0.57 -20.31 -8.25
C ILE A 101 -2.02 -20.04 -7.88
N GLN A 102 -2.22 -19.34 -6.77
CA GLN A 102 -3.51 -18.92 -6.26
C GLN A 102 -3.71 -17.42 -6.48
N ALA A 103 -4.83 -17.07 -7.10
CA ALA A 103 -5.24 -15.67 -7.23
C ALA A 103 -5.46 -15.04 -5.85
N PRO A 104 -5.13 -13.75 -5.67
CA PRO A 104 -5.34 -13.10 -4.39
C PRO A 104 -6.84 -12.99 -4.13
N LYS A 105 -7.28 -13.38 -2.93
CA LYS A 105 -8.64 -13.09 -2.47
C LYS A 105 -8.66 -11.66 -1.92
N TYR A 106 -9.02 -10.70 -2.75
CA TYR A 106 -9.29 -9.34 -2.29
C TYR A 106 -10.76 -9.18 -1.91
N LYS A 107 -11.01 -8.67 -0.71
CA LYS A 107 -12.28 -8.01 -0.40
C LYS A 107 -12.13 -6.57 -0.85
N ASN A 108 -13.00 -6.11 -1.73
CA ASN A 108 -13.06 -4.68 -2.03
C ASN A 108 -13.21 -3.91 -0.71
N PRO A 109 -12.49 -2.79 -0.53
CA PRO A 109 -12.68 -1.94 0.63
C PRO A 109 -14.17 -1.60 0.76
N PRO A 110 -14.75 -1.71 1.98
CA PRO A 110 -16.19 -1.62 2.15
C PRO A 110 -16.68 -0.24 1.70
N ARG A 111 -17.56 -0.22 0.69
CA ARG A 111 -18.39 0.94 0.39
C ARG A 111 -19.58 0.92 1.35
N SER A 112 -19.88 2.06 1.96
CA SER A 112 -21.04 2.19 2.84
C SER A 112 -21.72 3.52 2.52
N ALA A 113 -23.02 3.63 2.82
CA ALA A 113 -23.73 4.91 2.72
C ALA A 113 -23.12 6.00 3.64
N ARG A 114 -22.20 5.64 4.55
CA ARG A 114 -21.54 6.54 5.50
C ARG A 114 -20.09 6.84 5.14
N SER A 115 -19.60 6.39 3.98
CA SER A 115 -18.22 6.64 3.56
C SER A 115 -18.06 6.68 2.04
N LYS A 116 -17.13 7.51 1.57
CA LYS A 116 -16.67 7.54 0.18
C LYS A 116 -15.27 6.95 0.09
N LEU A 117 -15.01 6.17 -0.96
CA LEU A 117 -13.66 5.68 -1.23
C LEU A 117 -12.90 6.76 -1.99
N VAL A 118 -11.73 7.12 -1.47
CA VAL A 118 -10.91 8.17 -2.04
C VAL A 118 -9.45 7.72 -2.05
N TYR A 119 -8.63 8.39 -2.85
CA TYR A 119 -7.19 8.18 -2.86
C TYR A 119 -6.42 9.47 -3.14
N ILE A 120 -5.12 9.42 -2.87
CA ILE A 120 -4.13 10.43 -3.24
C ILE A 120 -2.88 9.74 -3.77
N GLU A 121 -2.08 10.47 -4.56
CA GLU A 121 -0.74 10.05 -4.91
C GLU A 121 0.25 10.47 -3.82
N THR A 122 0.95 9.51 -3.20
CA THR A 122 2.09 9.79 -2.32
C THR A 122 3.38 9.39 -3.00
N LYS A 123 4.43 10.19 -2.81
CA LYS A 123 5.72 10.03 -3.47
C LYS A 123 6.71 9.30 -2.57
N VAL A 124 7.30 8.22 -3.08
CA VAL A 124 8.44 7.53 -2.45
C VAL A 124 9.58 7.48 -3.45
N GLY A 125 10.62 8.29 -3.18
CA GLY A 125 11.69 8.53 -4.15
C GLY A 125 11.11 9.12 -5.43
N ALA A 126 11.24 8.41 -6.56
CA ALA A 126 10.70 8.81 -7.85
C ALA A 126 9.33 8.19 -8.19
N THR A 127 8.79 7.34 -7.32
CA THR A 127 7.58 6.56 -7.60
C THR A 127 6.36 7.19 -6.93
N ASN A 128 5.27 7.36 -7.67
CA ASN A 128 3.97 7.72 -7.13
C ASN A 128 3.23 6.44 -6.73
N ILE A 129 2.66 6.45 -5.53
CA ILE A 129 1.92 5.33 -4.95
C ILE A 129 0.51 5.84 -4.63
N PRO A 130 -0.54 5.30 -5.24
CA PRO A 130 -1.90 5.69 -4.94
C PRO A 130 -2.32 5.09 -3.59
N TYR A 131 -2.47 5.94 -2.58
CA TYR A 131 -2.89 5.57 -1.23
C TYR A 131 -4.39 5.77 -1.08
N GLY A 132 -5.14 4.68 -0.88
CA GLY A 132 -6.59 4.67 -0.78
C GLY A 132 -7.11 4.49 0.65
N TRP A 133 -8.23 5.14 0.96
CA TRP A 133 -8.96 4.94 2.21
C TRP A 133 -10.46 5.20 2.07
N ALA A 134 -11.23 4.73 3.05
CA ALA A 134 -12.63 5.12 3.20
C ALA A 134 -12.71 6.42 4.02
N MET A 135 -13.06 7.51 3.36
CA MET A 135 -13.32 8.79 4.01
C MET A 135 -14.75 8.80 4.57
N PRO A 136 -14.96 9.12 5.86
CA PRO A 136 -16.31 9.27 6.41
C PRO A 136 -17.11 10.33 5.65
N LEU A 137 -18.40 10.06 5.43
CA LEU A 137 -19.26 10.92 4.61
C LEU A 137 -19.32 12.35 5.17
N TYR A 138 -19.39 12.51 6.49
CA TYR A 138 -19.43 13.85 7.10
C TYR A 138 -18.17 14.68 6.80
N GLN A 139 -16.99 14.04 6.70
CA GLN A 139 -15.76 14.73 6.30
C GLN A 139 -15.82 15.07 4.82
N TYR A 140 -16.23 14.09 4.00
CA TYR A 140 -16.36 14.26 2.56
C TYR A 140 -17.31 15.41 2.21
N THR A 141 -18.47 15.52 2.88
CA THR A 141 -19.44 16.60 2.65
C THR A 141 -18.98 17.94 3.19
N ALA A 142 -18.20 17.96 4.27
CA ALA A 142 -17.64 19.20 4.83
C ALA A 142 -16.56 19.80 3.90
N MET A 143 -15.90 18.97 3.10
CA MET A 143 -14.95 19.40 2.09
C MET A 143 -15.68 19.61 0.77
N THR A 144 -15.71 20.84 0.27
CA THR A 144 -16.21 21.11 -1.09
C THR A 144 -15.30 20.41 -2.12
N PRO A 145 -15.74 20.25 -3.38
CA PRO A 145 -14.88 19.75 -4.44
C PRO A 145 -13.55 20.53 -4.56
N ALA A 146 -13.57 21.85 -4.30
CA ALA A 146 -12.37 22.67 -4.24
C ALA A 146 -11.44 22.25 -3.08
N GLY A 147 -11.98 22.01 -1.88
CA GLY A 147 -11.20 21.55 -0.72
C GLY A 147 -10.57 20.16 -0.92
N LEU A 148 -11.25 19.26 -1.63
CA LEU A 148 -10.67 17.97 -2.02
C LEU A 148 -9.51 18.16 -3.01
N ALA A 149 -9.68 19.04 -4.00
CA ALA A 149 -8.65 19.36 -5.00
C ALA A 149 -7.42 20.03 -4.38
N GLU A 150 -7.59 20.94 -3.41
CA GLU A 150 -6.49 21.57 -2.65
C GLU A 150 -5.57 20.54 -1.99
N LEU A 151 -6.12 19.40 -1.58
CA LEU A 151 -5.40 18.31 -0.94
C LEU A 151 -4.94 17.22 -1.93
N GLY A 152 -5.36 17.31 -3.19
CA GLY A 152 -5.10 16.29 -4.22
C GLY A 152 -5.92 15.01 -4.05
N ILE A 153 -7.03 15.07 -3.31
CA ILE A 153 -7.90 13.92 -3.02
C ILE A 153 -8.82 13.66 -4.22
N THR A 154 -8.78 12.43 -4.72
CA THR A 154 -9.64 11.96 -5.81
C THR A 154 -10.64 10.93 -5.29
N GLU A 155 -11.93 11.11 -5.59
CA GLU A 155 -12.97 10.09 -5.32
C GLU A 155 -12.83 8.92 -6.30
N ILE A 156 -12.99 7.70 -5.80
CA ILE A 156 -13.13 6.50 -6.62
C ILE A 156 -14.62 6.29 -6.86
N ALA A 157 -15.05 6.50 -8.11
CA ALA A 157 -16.46 6.44 -8.47
C ALA A 157 -17.06 5.06 -8.14
N ASP A 158 -18.36 5.01 -7.89
CA ASP A 158 -19.05 3.77 -7.51
C ASP A 158 -19.05 2.71 -8.62
N THR A 159 -18.85 3.13 -9.87
CA THR A 159 -18.69 2.26 -11.05
C THR A 159 -17.27 1.72 -11.22
N GLU A 160 -16.29 2.23 -10.48
CA GLU A 160 -14.89 1.83 -10.60
C GLU A 160 -14.52 0.74 -9.58
N VAL A 161 -13.59 -0.14 -10.01
CA VAL A 161 -13.01 -1.17 -9.15
C VAL A 161 -11.91 -0.54 -8.27
N PRO A 162 -12.10 -0.41 -6.94
CA PRO A 162 -11.19 0.41 -6.12
C PRO A 162 -9.75 -0.09 -6.12
N ILE A 163 -9.58 -1.42 -6.07
CA ILE A 163 -8.26 -2.06 -6.02
C ILE A 163 -7.45 -1.90 -7.32
N GLU A 164 -8.07 -1.42 -8.39
CA GLU A 164 -7.36 -1.05 -9.62
C GLU A 164 -6.85 0.40 -9.59
N LYS A 165 -7.37 1.20 -8.66
CA LYS A 165 -7.09 2.63 -8.54
C LYS A 165 -6.09 2.92 -7.43
N ALA A 166 -6.18 2.20 -6.31
CA ALA A 166 -5.38 2.51 -5.14
C ALA A 166 -5.05 1.29 -4.27
N LEU A 167 -4.03 1.48 -3.42
CA LEU A 167 -3.62 0.56 -2.37
C LEU A 167 -4.34 0.92 -1.06
N PHE A 168 -5.03 -0.05 -0.46
CA PHE A 168 -5.80 0.12 0.77
C PHE A 168 -5.15 -0.56 1.96
N GLY A 169 -5.25 0.09 3.12
CA GLY A 169 -4.73 -0.44 4.38
C GLY A 169 -3.21 -0.36 4.52
N LEU A 170 -2.55 0.48 3.71
CA LEU A 170 -1.10 0.55 3.65
C LEU A 170 -0.46 1.06 4.96
N ASN A 171 0.57 0.37 5.44
CA ASN A 171 1.32 0.77 6.64
C ASN A 171 2.49 1.70 6.31
N ALA A 172 3.14 1.50 5.16
CA ALA A 172 4.20 2.36 4.64
C ALA A 172 4.26 2.24 3.11
N PRO A 173 4.53 3.33 2.36
CA PRO A 173 4.55 4.72 2.82
C PRO A 173 3.21 5.20 3.37
N LYS A 174 3.26 6.17 4.28
CA LYS A 174 2.05 6.90 4.71
C LYS A 174 2.14 8.34 4.21
N PRO A 175 1.08 8.85 3.57
CA PRO A 175 1.06 10.24 3.15
C PRO A 175 1.17 11.21 4.32
N GLY A 176 1.53 12.45 4.00
CA GLY A 176 1.42 13.57 4.94
C GLY A 176 -0.03 13.79 5.40
N ARG A 177 -0.18 14.44 6.56
CA ARG A 177 -1.50 14.82 7.08
C ARG A 177 -1.73 16.32 7.00
N ALA A 178 -2.93 16.70 6.62
CA ALA A 178 -3.42 18.07 6.64
C ALA A 178 -4.48 18.19 7.73
N ARG A 179 -4.57 19.38 8.33
CA ARG A 179 -5.63 19.73 9.28
C ARG A 179 -6.09 21.18 9.06
N LYS A 180 -7.37 21.42 9.29
CA LYS A 180 -7.99 22.74 9.19
C LYS A 180 -9.16 22.83 10.16
N ALA A 181 -9.40 24.00 10.76
CA ALA A 181 -10.56 24.13 11.65
C ALA A 181 -11.84 23.99 10.81
N TYR A 182 -12.86 23.35 11.38
CA TYR A 182 -14.08 23.05 10.64
C TYR A 182 -14.76 24.34 10.11
N GLN A 183 -14.71 25.42 10.90
CA GLN A 183 -15.25 26.73 10.55
C GLN A 183 -14.55 27.41 9.37
N GLU A 184 -13.31 27.00 9.05
CA GLU A 184 -12.53 27.56 7.95
C GLU A 184 -12.79 26.80 6.62
N LEU A 185 -13.61 25.75 6.64
CA LEU A 185 -13.97 24.98 5.45
C LEU A 185 -15.12 25.68 4.72
N ALA A 186 -14.97 25.88 3.41
CA ALA A 186 -15.96 26.56 2.57
C ALA A 186 -17.34 25.87 2.56
N GLY A 187 -17.41 24.58 2.88
CA GLY A 187 -18.64 23.79 2.92
C GLY A 187 -19.22 23.58 4.32
N ALA A 188 -18.66 24.20 5.36
CA ALA A 188 -19.12 24.02 6.73
C ALA A 188 -20.46 24.73 6.98
N SER A 189 -21.55 24.06 6.64
CA SER A 189 -22.89 24.46 7.02
C SER A 189 -23.21 23.92 8.43
N GLY A 190 -23.18 24.81 9.41
CA GLY A 190 -23.68 24.54 10.77
C GLY A 190 -22.58 24.34 11.81
N GLY A 191 -22.07 25.46 12.36
CA GLY A 191 -21.55 25.60 13.73
C GLY A 191 -20.50 24.59 14.26
N GLY A 192 -19.97 23.71 13.41
CA GLY A 192 -19.11 22.62 13.84
C GLY A 192 -17.88 23.16 14.55
N THR A 193 -17.72 22.80 15.83
CA THR A 193 -16.53 23.08 16.62
C THR A 193 -15.61 21.88 16.50
N GLY A 194 -14.45 22.04 15.88
CA GLY A 194 -13.51 20.94 15.69
C GLY A 194 -12.44 21.18 14.64
N VAL A 195 -11.55 20.20 14.51
CA VAL A 195 -10.49 20.18 13.51
C VAL A 195 -10.72 18.99 12.59
N LEU A 196 -10.89 19.25 11.30
CA LEU A 196 -10.87 18.18 10.30
C LEU A 196 -9.40 17.80 10.05
N SER A 197 -9.10 16.50 10.05
CA SER A 197 -7.79 15.99 9.68
C SER A 197 -7.91 14.86 8.68
N THR A 198 -7.14 14.96 7.60
CA THR A 198 -7.11 13.98 6.50
C THR A 198 -5.68 13.89 5.92
N PHE A 199 -5.51 13.10 4.87
CA PHE A 199 -4.25 13.01 4.12
C PHE A 199 -4.21 14.04 2.98
N TYR A 200 -3.00 14.38 2.52
CA TYR A 200 -2.78 15.22 1.34
C TYR A 200 -1.69 14.62 0.45
N SER A 201 -1.82 14.82 -0.86
CA SER A 201 -0.78 14.44 -1.83
C SER A 201 0.46 15.31 -1.67
N ASP A 202 1.65 14.72 -1.79
CA ASP A 202 2.91 15.47 -1.71
C ASP A 202 2.99 16.57 -2.78
N ALA A 203 2.39 16.37 -3.96
CA ALA A 203 2.29 17.38 -5.01
C ALA A 203 1.39 18.57 -4.61
N SER A 204 0.43 18.35 -3.72
CA SER A 204 -0.51 19.36 -3.24
C SER A 204 -0.05 20.08 -1.97
N ALA A 205 1.15 19.80 -1.45
CA ALA A 205 1.64 20.36 -0.19
C ALA A 205 1.57 21.90 -0.15
N THR A 206 2.01 22.55 -1.22
CA THR A 206 2.04 24.02 -1.33
C THR A 206 0.63 24.57 -1.52
N THR A 207 -0.18 23.96 -2.38
CA THR A 207 -1.58 24.34 -2.61
C THR A 207 -2.39 24.27 -1.32
N ALA A 208 -2.25 23.17 -0.56
CA ALA A 208 -2.89 22.99 0.72
C ALA A 208 -2.48 24.07 1.73
N ALA A 209 -1.18 24.38 1.83
CA ALA A 209 -0.70 25.42 2.74
C ALA A 209 -1.27 26.80 2.38
N ASN A 210 -1.30 27.16 1.09
CA ASN A 210 -1.87 28.42 0.61
C ASN A 210 -3.38 28.53 0.86
N ALA A 211 -4.09 27.40 0.84
CA ALA A 211 -5.50 27.32 1.21
C ALA A 211 -5.74 27.30 2.74
N GLY A 212 -4.71 27.52 3.55
CA GLY A 212 -4.79 27.63 5.00
C GLY A 212 -4.77 26.28 5.74
N TRP A 213 -4.44 25.18 5.07
CA TRP A 213 -4.25 23.90 5.76
C TRP A 213 -2.94 23.89 6.51
N THR A 214 -2.97 23.45 7.77
CA THR A 214 -1.74 23.09 8.47
C THR A 214 -1.31 21.70 8.01
N THR A 215 -0.17 21.60 7.33
CA THR A 215 0.37 20.33 6.83
C THR A 215 1.45 19.80 7.75
N LYS A 216 1.51 18.48 7.88
CA LYS A 216 2.60 17.75 8.54
C LYS A 216 3.04 16.62 7.63
N SER A 217 4.23 16.74 7.07
CA SER A 217 4.87 15.63 6.36
C SER A 217 5.19 14.51 7.37
N LYS A 218 5.10 13.27 6.90
CA LYS A 218 5.67 12.14 7.64
C LYS A 218 6.97 11.76 6.94
N PRO A 219 8.08 11.67 7.68
CA PRO A 219 9.27 11.05 7.11
C PRO A 219 8.89 9.62 6.70
N GLN A 220 9.22 9.22 5.47
CA GLN A 220 9.00 7.87 4.96
C GLN A 220 9.99 6.86 5.57
N ILE A 221 10.36 7.08 6.83
CA ILE A 221 11.28 6.23 7.59
C ILE A 221 10.41 5.24 8.37
N ILE A 222 10.56 3.96 8.05
CA ILE A 222 10.03 2.89 8.88
C ILE A 222 10.91 2.82 10.12
N LYS A 223 10.47 3.45 11.21
CA LYS A 223 11.03 3.14 12.53
C LYS A 223 10.57 1.73 12.91
N GLY A 224 11.50 0.78 12.90
CA GLY A 224 11.33 -0.51 13.57
C GLY A 224 10.41 -1.51 12.88
N TYR A 225 10.71 -1.90 11.64
CA TYR A 225 10.49 -3.31 11.30
C TYR A 225 11.56 -4.13 12.06
N VAL A 226 11.38 -4.22 13.39
CA VAL A 226 12.01 -5.27 14.18
C VAL A 226 11.22 -6.49 13.77
N ILE A 227 11.83 -7.31 12.92
CA ILE A 227 11.24 -8.58 12.55
C ILE A 227 11.30 -9.40 13.84
N PRO A 228 10.15 -9.79 14.43
CA PRO A 228 10.16 -10.55 15.68
C PRO A 228 10.88 -11.89 15.49
#